data_AF-A0A7K4JUG5-F1
#
_entry.id   AF-A0A7K4JUG5-F1
#
_cell.length_a   1.000
_cell.length_b   1.000
_cell.length_c   1.000
_cell.angle_alpha   90.00
_cell.angle_beta   90.00
_cell.angle_gamma   90.00
#
_symmetry.space_group_name_H-M   'P 1'
#
loop_
_entity.id
_entity.type
_entity.pdbx_description
1 polymer ?
#
loop_
_entity_poly.entity_id
_entity_poly.type
_entity_poly.pdbx_seq_one_letter_code
_entity_poly.pdbx_strand_id
1 'polypeptide(L)'
;RRIEDCLPPLEDSPSKRFSPSKRKQYYINKAIRNSDLIPKAKGRKSLQRLENTRYLMTLLERDECGSDEGELAHSATPSIFAEACNNESYVEIWNDFMNRSGEEQERVLLYLEEEARKKHQKKLPVKNEEKWKEHPAYTPKECFQRISRRLRSTLKRGRIPM
;
A
#
# COMPACT_ATOMS: atom_id res chain seq x y z
N ARG A 1 16.24 36.69 -30.92
CA ARG A 1 15.99 36.56 -29.47
C ARG A 1 17.31 36.14 -28.84
N ARG A 2 17.90 36.96 -27.96
CA ARG A 2 19.22 36.71 -27.37
C ARG A 2 19.07 35.81 -26.13
N ILE A 3 20.08 35.00 -25.86
CA ILE A 3 20.12 34.01 -24.76
C ILE A 3 20.02 34.69 -23.38
N GLU A 4 20.27 36.00 -23.32
CA GLU A 4 20.20 36.85 -22.14
C GLU A 4 18.79 36.92 -21.52
N ASP A 5 17.73 36.66 -22.30
CA ASP A 5 16.33 36.73 -21.84
C ASP A 5 15.85 35.46 -21.11
N CYS A 6 16.67 34.39 -21.05
CA CYS A 6 16.30 33.09 -20.49
C CYS A 6 16.92 32.79 -19.12
N LEU A 7 17.70 33.72 -18.56
CA LEU A 7 18.32 33.53 -17.25
C LEU A 7 17.43 34.16 -16.16
N PRO A 8 17.16 33.45 -15.05
CA PRO A 8 16.46 34.05 -13.92
C PRO A 8 17.26 35.28 -13.44
N PRO A 9 16.60 36.39 -13.07
CA PRO A 9 17.28 37.55 -12.53
C PRO A 9 18.20 37.10 -11.39
N LEU A 10 19.48 37.44 -11.47
CA LEU A 10 20.39 37.24 -10.35
C LEU A 10 19.84 38.07 -9.19
N GLU A 11 19.24 37.40 -8.21
CA GLU A 11 18.76 37.97 -6.96
C GLU A 11 19.78 39.01 -6.48
N ASP A 12 19.32 40.27 -6.43
CA ASP A 12 20.15 41.40 -6.07
C ASP A 12 20.71 41.15 -4.67
N SER A 13 22.00 40.78 -4.61
CA SER A 13 22.63 40.40 -3.36
C SER A 13 22.55 41.57 -2.38
N PRO A 14 21.87 41.43 -1.21
CA PRO A 14 21.71 42.52 -0.25
C PRO A 14 23.06 42.99 0.32
N SER A 15 24.14 42.26 0.04
CA SER A 15 25.52 42.51 0.41
C SER A 15 26.11 43.82 -0.12
N LYS A 16 25.51 44.45 -1.15
CA LYS A 16 26.01 45.72 -1.71
C LYS A 16 25.74 46.94 -0.82
N ARG A 17 24.80 46.87 0.14
CA ARG A 17 24.45 48.01 1.02
C ARG A 17 25.12 48.01 2.40
N PHE A 18 26.08 47.12 2.62
CA PHE A 18 26.73 46.96 3.93
C PHE A 18 28.22 47.31 3.85
N SER A 19 28.76 47.88 4.93
CA SER A 19 30.20 48.11 5.08
C SER A 19 30.98 46.80 4.89
N PRO A 20 32.25 46.85 4.44
CA PRO A 20 33.07 45.66 4.21
C PRO A 20 33.13 44.70 5.42
N SER A 21 33.19 45.25 6.63
CA SER A 21 33.16 44.47 7.88
C SER A 21 31.83 43.72 8.07
N LYS A 22 30.71 44.38 7.80
CA LYS A 22 29.36 43.82 7.95
C LYS A 22 29.05 42.81 6.83
N ARG A 23 29.63 42.99 5.65
CA ARG A 23 29.63 41.99 4.56
C ARG A 23 30.44 40.74 4.94
N LYS A 24 31.65 40.89 5.49
CA LYS A 24 32.46 39.75 5.97
C LYS A 24 31.71 38.98 7.06
N GLN A 25 31.13 39.68 8.04
CA GLN A 25 30.34 39.05 9.10
C GLN A 25 29.10 38.32 8.54
N TYR A 26 28.46 38.85 7.50
CA TYR A 26 27.33 38.18 6.84
C TYR A 26 27.72 36.82 6.26
N TYR A 27 28.85 36.74 5.55
CA TYR A 27 29.32 35.47 4.98
C TYR A 27 29.79 34.49 6.05
N ILE A 28 30.45 34.97 7.10
CA ILE A 28 30.81 34.16 8.27
C ILE A 28 29.53 33.59 8.92
N ASN A 29 28.53 34.43 9.21
CA ASN A 29 27.26 33.99 9.80
C ASN A 29 26.45 33.07 8.86
N LYS A 30 26.62 33.20 7.54
CA LYS A 30 25.97 32.32 6.56
C LYS A 30 26.62 30.93 6.55
N ALA A 31 27.95 30.86 6.54
CA ALA A 31 28.69 29.61 6.64
C ALA A 31 28.42 28.89 7.97
N ILE A 32 28.45 29.65 9.08
CA ILE A 32 28.08 29.21 10.43
C ILE A 32 26.65 28.63 10.43
N ARG A 33 25.65 29.35 9.92
CA ARG A 33 24.26 28.84 9.87
C ARG A 33 24.05 27.61 8.98
N ASN A 34 24.92 27.40 8.00
CA ASN A 34 24.85 26.28 7.07
C ASN A 34 25.79 25.14 7.46
N SER A 35 26.54 25.26 8.56
CA SER A 35 27.37 24.17 9.06
C SER A 35 26.53 23.24 9.95
N ASP A 36 26.81 21.94 9.84
CA ASP A 36 26.19 20.91 10.68
C ASP A 36 26.64 20.97 12.15
N LEU A 37 27.65 21.80 12.44
CA LEU A 37 28.27 21.99 13.76
C LEU A 37 27.47 22.93 14.66
N ILE A 38 26.44 23.62 14.16
CA ILE A 38 25.57 24.43 15.00
C ILE A 38 24.34 23.63 15.37
N PRO A 39 24.09 23.39 16.66
CA PRO A 39 22.83 22.84 17.12
C PRO A 39 21.73 23.83 16.71
N LYS A 40 21.06 23.56 15.59
CA LYS A 40 19.75 24.17 15.33
C LYS A 40 18.90 23.77 16.53
N ALA A 41 18.17 24.71 17.12
CA ALA A 41 17.10 24.37 18.04
C ALA A 41 16.08 23.54 17.24
N LYS A 42 16.28 22.23 17.21
CA LYS A 42 15.45 21.28 16.47
C LYS A 42 14.21 21.14 17.33
N GLY A 43 13.11 21.77 16.90
CA GLY A 43 11.81 21.50 17.50
C GLY A 43 11.52 20.01 17.47
N ARG A 44 10.61 19.53 18.33
CA ARG A 44 10.29 18.09 18.50
C ARG A 44 10.19 17.30 17.19
N LYS A 45 9.54 17.88 16.16
CA LYS A 45 9.40 17.26 14.82
C LYS A 45 10.72 17.11 14.08
N SER A 46 11.64 18.05 14.23
CA SER A 46 12.98 17.97 13.64
C SER A 46 13.91 17.01 14.38
N LEU A 47 13.73 16.85 15.70
CA LEU A 47 14.41 15.82 16.47
C LEU A 47 13.93 14.44 16.04
N GLN A 48 12.60 14.24 15.97
CA GLN A 48 11.99 12.99 15.52
C GLN A 48 12.46 12.59 14.13
N ARG A 49 12.59 13.53 13.19
CA ARG A 49 13.13 13.24 11.85
C ARG A 49 14.57 12.72 11.91
N LEU A 50 15.42 13.31 12.76
CA LEU A 50 16.80 12.87 12.93
C LEU A 50 16.87 11.48 13.56
N GLU A 51 16.07 11.23 14.59
CA GLU A 51 15.95 9.93 15.24
C GLU A 51 15.44 8.87 14.26
N ASN A 52 14.42 9.18 13.46
CA ASN A 52 13.92 8.29 12.41
C ASN A 52 15.01 7.98 11.37
N THR A 53 15.77 8.97 10.90
CA THR A 53 16.87 8.74 9.96
C THR A 53 17.95 7.83 10.55
N ARG A 54 18.33 8.04 11.83
CA ARG A 54 19.29 7.18 12.51
C ARG A 54 18.78 5.75 12.66
N TYR A 55 17.53 5.60 13.06
CA TYR A 55 16.88 4.29 13.18
C TYR A 55 16.87 3.54 11.84
N LEU A 56 16.53 4.20 10.74
CA LEU A 56 16.55 3.61 9.41
C LEU A 56 17.96 3.15 8.99
N MET A 57 19.00 3.93 9.27
CA MET A 57 20.39 3.54 9.02
C MET A 57 20.78 2.28 9.82
N THR A 58 20.42 2.21 11.10
CA THR A 58 20.69 1.02 11.94
C THR A 58 19.95 -0.22 11.45
N LEU A 59 18.73 -0.09 10.91
CA LEU A 59 18.01 -1.22 10.31
C LEU A 59 18.72 -1.74 9.06
N LEU A 60 19.19 -0.84 8.20
CA LEU A 60 19.93 -1.20 6.98
C LEU A 60 21.28 -1.87 7.33
N GLU A 61 21.98 -1.38 8.36
CA GLU A 61 23.22 -2.00 8.84
C GLU A 61 23.01 -3.43 9.37
N ARG A 62 21.79 -3.78 9.80
CA ARG A 62 21.46 -5.13 10.28
C ARG A 62 21.22 -6.12 9.14
N ASP A 63 20.74 -5.68 7.99
CA ASP A 63 20.52 -6.53 6.81
C ASP A 63 21.85 -6.94 6.14
N GLU A 64 22.90 -6.12 6.25
CA GLU A 64 24.21 -6.41 5.64
C GLU A 64 25.11 -7.32 6.50
N CYS A 65 24.70 -7.66 7.73
CA CYS A 65 25.40 -8.60 8.62
C CYS A 65 24.60 -9.90 8.82
N GLY A 66 23.99 -10.38 7.74
CA GLY A 66 23.48 -11.75 7.62
C GLY A 66 24.55 -12.63 6.97
N SER A 67 25.17 -13.48 7.78
CA SER A 67 26.08 -14.56 7.39
C SER A 67 25.66 -15.25 6.08
N ASP A 68 26.62 -15.42 5.18
CA ASP A 68 26.61 -16.30 3.99
C ASP A 68 26.53 -17.80 4.38
N GLU A 69 25.76 -18.15 5.40
CA GLU A 69 25.57 -19.51 5.85
C GLU A 69 24.13 -19.68 6.38
N GLY A 70 23.28 -20.24 5.52
CA GLY A 70 22.26 -21.16 6.00
C GLY A 70 20.93 -20.59 6.50
N GLU A 71 20.42 -19.47 5.99
CA GLU A 71 18.96 -19.28 6.00
C GLU A 71 18.36 -20.02 4.79
N LEU A 72 18.14 -21.33 4.98
CA LEU A 72 16.93 -21.96 4.47
C LEU A 72 15.73 -21.24 5.11
N ALA A 73 15.49 -19.99 4.71
CA ALA A 73 14.18 -19.40 4.89
C ALA A 73 13.24 -20.43 4.29
N HIS A 74 12.40 -21.04 5.13
CA HIS A 74 11.33 -21.90 4.64
C HIS A 74 10.57 -21.04 3.64
N SER A 75 10.81 -21.28 2.35
CA SER A 75 10.22 -20.50 1.28
C SER A 75 8.74 -20.50 1.57
N ALA A 76 8.16 -19.30 1.78
CA ALA A 76 6.75 -19.20 2.09
C ALA A 76 5.99 -20.08 1.10
N THR A 77 5.11 -20.95 1.61
CA THR A 77 4.34 -21.85 0.75
C THR A 77 3.76 -21.03 -0.39
N PRO A 78 4.01 -21.41 -1.66
CA PRO A 78 3.61 -20.60 -2.79
C PRO A 78 2.13 -20.25 -2.66
N SER A 79 1.81 -18.99 -2.91
CA SER A 79 0.42 -18.53 -2.95
C SER A 79 -0.38 -19.45 -3.88
N ILE A 80 -1.67 -19.63 -3.62
CA ILE A 80 -2.53 -20.47 -4.46
C ILE A 80 -2.48 -20.05 -5.94
N PHE A 81 -2.26 -18.76 -6.20
CA PHE A 81 -2.03 -18.23 -7.54
C PHE A 81 -0.67 -18.62 -8.11
N ALA A 82 0.38 -18.63 -7.29
CA ALA A 82 1.71 -19.08 -7.72
C ALA A 82 1.71 -20.57 -8.04
N GLU A 83 1.01 -21.39 -7.24
CA GLU A 83 0.83 -22.82 -7.53
C GLU A 83 0.02 -23.05 -8.81
N ALA A 84 -1.06 -22.30 -9.02
CA ALA A 84 -1.87 -22.40 -10.23
C ALA A 84 -1.11 -22.00 -11.50
N CYS A 85 -0.26 -20.96 -11.43
CA CYS A 85 0.58 -20.54 -12.55
C CYS A 85 1.76 -21.50 -12.82
N ASN A 86 2.16 -22.31 -11.84
CA ASN A 86 3.18 -23.34 -12.00
C ASN A 86 2.59 -24.68 -12.45
N ASN A 87 1.25 -24.83 -12.45
CA ASN A 87 0.59 -26.03 -12.91
C ASN A 87 0.44 -26.01 -14.44
N GLU A 88 1.25 -26.84 -15.10
CA GLU A 88 1.30 -26.93 -16.57
C GLU A 88 -0.08 -27.20 -17.19
N SER A 89 -0.89 -28.08 -16.58
CA SER A 89 -2.22 -28.40 -17.08
C SER A 89 -3.20 -27.22 -16.98
N TYR A 90 -3.16 -26.47 -15.88
CA TYR A 90 -4.01 -25.27 -15.75
C TYR A 90 -3.61 -24.18 -16.71
N VAL A 91 -2.30 -23.97 -16.88
CA VAL A 91 -1.76 -23.00 -17.83
C VAL A 91 -2.11 -23.38 -19.27
N GLU A 92 -2.02 -24.67 -19.63
CA GLU A 92 -2.41 -25.17 -20.95
C GLU A 92 -3.90 -24.93 -21.24
N ILE A 93 -4.79 -25.33 -20.33
CA ILE A 93 -6.24 -25.10 -20.47
C ILE A 93 -6.56 -23.60 -20.57
N TRP A 94 -5.87 -22.78 -19.78
CA TRP A 94 -6.04 -21.32 -19.82
C TRP A 94 -5.58 -20.73 -21.15
N ASN A 95 -4.42 -21.15 -21.65
CA ASN A 95 -3.91 -20.71 -22.95
C ASN A 95 -4.86 -21.12 -24.08
N ASP A 96 -5.35 -22.36 -24.07
CA ASP A 96 -6.34 -22.85 -25.04
C ASP A 96 -7.64 -22.06 -25.00
N PHE A 97 -8.07 -21.60 -23.84
CA PHE A 97 -9.24 -20.73 -23.72
C PHE A 97 -8.96 -19.33 -24.25
N MET A 98 -7.84 -18.73 -23.86
CA MET A 98 -7.45 -17.37 -24.24
C MET A 98 -7.17 -17.23 -25.74
N ASN A 99 -6.71 -18.30 -26.40
CA ASN A 99 -6.43 -18.33 -27.84
C ASN A 99 -7.66 -18.55 -28.73
N ARG A 100 -8.86 -18.75 -28.15
CA ARG A 100 -10.12 -18.88 -28.89
C ARG A 100 -10.68 -17.51 -29.30
N SER A 101 -11.58 -17.53 -30.28
CA SER A 101 -12.37 -16.34 -30.61
C SER A 101 -13.33 -15.99 -29.47
N GLY A 102 -13.72 -14.71 -29.36
CA GLY A 102 -14.63 -14.26 -28.29
C GLY A 102 -15.97 -15.00 -28.25
N GLU A 103 -16.54 -15.32 -29.42
CA GLU A 103 -17.77 -16.11 -29.52
C GLU A 103 -17.59 -17.54 -29.00
N GLU A 104 -16.43 -18.15 -29.25
CA GLU A 104 -16.12 -19.48 -28.75
C GLU A 104 -15.88 -19.47 -27.24
N GLN A 105 -15.23 -18.42 -26.71
CA GLN A 105 -15.08 -18.23 -25.28
C GLN A 105 -16.46 -18.14 -24.60
N GLU A 106 -17.39 -17.38 -25.17
CA GLU A 106 -18.76 -17.27 -24.64
C GLU A 106 -19.49 -18.62 -24.64
N ARG A 107 -19.38 -19.41 -25.72
CA ARG A 107 -19.96 -20.77 -25.77
C ARG A 107 -19.37 -21.69 -24.69
N VAL A 108 -18.06 -21.63 -24.47
CA VAL A 108 -17.38 -22.43 -23.43
C VAL A 108 -17.84 -22.01 -22.03
N LEU A 109 -17.95 -20.71 -21.75
CA LEU A 109 -18.44 -20.22 -20.47
C LEU A 109 -19.88 -20.64 -20.18
N LEU A 110 -20.78 -20.54 -21.17
CA LEU A 110 -22.17 -20.99 -21.04
C LEU A 110 -22.25 -22.49 -20.73
N TYR A 111 -21.46 -23.30 -21.43
CA TYR A 111 -21.39 -24.74 -21.17
C TYR A 111 -20.91 -25.05 -19.74
N LEU A 112 -19.86 -24.35 -19.28
CA LEU A 112 -19.34 -24.52 -17.92
C LEU A 112 -20.35 -24.11 -16.85
N GLU A 113 -21.11 -23.03 -17.07
CA GLU A 113 -22.18 -22.60 -16.17
C GLU A 113 -23.29 -23.66 -16.08
N GLU A 114 -23.74 -24.19 -17.22
CA GLU A 114 -24.73 -25.27 -17.26
C GLU A 114 -24.24 -26.53 -16.55
N GLU A 115 -22.99 -26.93 -16.78
CA GLU A 115 -22.40 -28.09 -16.11
C GLU A 115 -22.25 -27.88 -14.60
N ALA A 116 -21.88 -26.67 -14.16
CA ALA A 116 -21.88 -26.32 -12.73
C ALA A 116 -23.27 -26.48 -12.13
N ARG A 117 -24.31 -25.94 -12.79
CA ARG A 117 -25.71 -26.05 -12.34
C ARG A 117 -26.16 -27.52 -12.25
N LYS A 118 -25.84 -28.34 -13.25
CA LYS A 118 -26.14 -29.80 -13.23
C LYS A 118 -25.41 -30.52 -12.08
N LYS A 119 -24.13 -30.19 -11.83
CA LYS A 119 -23.36 -30.75 -10.71
C LYS A 119 -23.92 -30.34 -9.36
N HIS A 120 -24.37 -29.10 -9.20
CA HIS A 120 -25.07 -28.65 -7.99
C HIS A 120 -26.39 -29.40 -7.78
N GLN A 121 -27.17 -29.63 -8.83
CA GLN A 121 -28.41 -30.40 -8.71
C GLN A 121 -28.17 -31.89 -8.39
N LYS A 122 -27.11 -32.50 -8.94
CA LYS A 122 -26.73 -33.89 -8.63
C LYS A 122 -26.14 -34.06 -7.21
N LYS A 123 -25.56 -33.00 -6.64
CA LYS A 123 -24.96 -33.00 -5.29
C LYS A 123 -25.96 -32.62 -4.19
N LEU A 124 -27.18 -32.24 -4.52
CA LEU A 124 -28.23 -32.02 -3.53
C LEU A 124 -28.76 -33.38 -3.04
N PRO A 125 -28.57 -33.74 -1.76
CA PRO A 125 -29.40 -34.76 -1.15
C PRO A 125 -30.81 -34.17 -1.04
N VAL A 126 -31.82 -34.90 -1.54
CA VAL A 126 -33.21 -34.67 -1.17
C VAL A 126 -33.29 -34.64 0.35
N LYS A 127 -33.62 -33.47 0.92
CA LYS A 127 -33.78 -33.23 2.37
C LYS A 127 -32.62 -33.76 3.25
N ASN A 128 -31.62 -32.92 3.48
CA ASN A 128 -30.89 -32.97 4.73
C ASN A 128 -30.94 -31.56 5.33
N GLU A 129 -32.06 -31.27 5.99
CA GLU A 129 -32.09 -30.24 7.01
C GLU A 129 -31.05 -30.60 8.08
N GLU A 130 -30.47 -29.61 8.75
CA GLU A 130 -29.71 -29.76 10.00
C GLU A 130 -28.23 -30.19 9.97
N LYS A 131 -27.34 -29.65 9.12
CA LYS A 131 -25.88 -29.65 9.46
C LYS A 131 -25.10 -28.37 9.20
N TRP A 132 -25.72 -27.31 8.70
CA TRP A 132 -25.19 -25.98 8.99
C TRP A 132 -25.77 -25.62 10.33
N LYS A 133 -24.95 -25.58 11.39
CA LYS A 133 -25.36 -24.87 12.60
C LYS A 133 -25.49 -23.40 12.19
N GLU A 134 -26.68 -23.06 11.72
CA GLU A 134 -27.16 -21.70 11.60
C GLU A 134 -26.88 -21.06 12.96
N HIS A 135 -25.86 -20.21 13.03
CA HIS A 135 -26.02 -19.06 13.89
C HIS A 135 -27.36 -18.46 13.45
N PRO A 136 -28.38 -18.35 14.33
CA PRO A 136 -29.63 -17.74 13.92
C PRO A 136 -29.22 -16.39 13.34
N ALA A 137 -29.40 -16.25 12.03
CA ALA A 137 -28.98 -15.05 11.34
C ALA A 137 -29.86 -13.97 11.96
N TYR A 138 -29.25 -13.20 12.88
CA TYR A 138 -29.96 -12.18 13.63
C TYR A 138 -30.74 -11.36 12.63
N THR A 139 -32.02 -11.13 12.95
CA THR A 139 -32.85 -10.31 12.08
C THR A 139 -32.13 -8.98 11.87
N PRO A 140 -32.28 -8.30 10.72
CA PRO A 140 -31.62 -7.01 10.50
C PRO A 140 -31.84 -6.01 11.64
N LYS A 141 -32.99 -6.11 12.33
CA LYS A 141 -33.32 -5.35 13.53
C LYS A 141 -32.43 -5.69 14.73
N GLU A 142 -32.20 -6.97 14.99
CA GLU A 142 -31.32 -7.44 16.08
C GLU A 142 -29.86 -7.08 15.83
N CYS A 143 -29.38 -7.22 14.58
CA CYS A 143 -28.06 -6.73 14.18
C CYS A 143 -27.91 -5.23 14.47
N PHE A 144 -28.91 -4.43 14.10
CA PHE A 144 -28.93 -3.00 14.38
C PHE A 144 -28.98 -2.68 15.88
N GLN A 145 -29.65 -3.49 16.70
CA GLN A 145 -29.69 -3.33 18.15
C GLN A 145 -28.41 -3.79 18.86
N ARG A 146 -27.58 -4.62 18.23
CA ARG A 146 -26.29 -5.06 18.77
C ARG A 146 -25.20 -4.00 18.69
N ILE A 147 -25.19 -3.19 17.63
CA ILE A 147 -24.19 -2.13 17.45
C ILE A 147 -24.35 -1.01 18.49
N SER A 148 -23.26 -0.29 18.81
CA SER A 148 -23.28 0.72 19.89
C SER A 148 -24.35 1.81 19.70
N ARG A 149 -24.87 2.36 20.81
CA ARG A 149 -25.88 3.43 20.77
C ARG A 149 -25.43 4.63 19.92
N ARG A 150 -24.14 4.97 19.99
CA ARG A 150 -23.52 6.03 19.20
C ARG A 150 -23.58 5.70 17.71
N LEU A 151 -23.19 4.48 17.31
CA LEU A 151 -23.24 4.05 15.91
C LEU A 151 -24.66 3.96 15.36
N ARG A 152 -25.63 3.47 16.16
CA ARG A 152 -27.05 3.53 15.77
C ARG A 152 -27.51 4.95 15.49
N SER A 153 -27.09 5.91 16.33
CA SER A 153 -27.49 7.31 16.19
C SER A 153 -26.88 7.98 14.96
N THR A 154 -25.64 7.64 14.58
CA THR A 154 -25.00 8.17 13.37
C THR A 154 -25.63 7.59 12.11
N LEU A 155 -25.89 6.27 12.08
CA LEU A 155 -26.58 5.60 10.98
C LEU A 155 -28.00 6.14 10.77
N LYS A 156 -28.79 6.31 11.85
CA LYS A 156 -30.13 6.93 11.77
C LYS A 156 -30.11 8.37 11.27
N ARG A 157 -29.02 9.11 11.52
CA ARG A 157 -28.86 10.50 11.09
C ARG A 157 -28.27 10.62 9.67
N GLY A 158 -27.95 9.51 9.00
CA GLY A 158 -27.30 9.50 7.69
C GLY A 158 -25.93 10.16 7.67
N ARG A 159 -25.29 10.36 8.84
CA ARG A 159 -23.96 10.97 8.95
C ARG A 159 -22.94 9.87 9.13
N ILE A 160 -22.51 9.28 8.03
CA ILE A 160 -21.32 8.44 7.99
C ILE A 160 -20.13 9.42 7.92
N PRO A 161 -19.27 9.52 8.94
CA PRO A 161 -18.06 10.32 8.84
C PRO A 161 -17.20 9.71 7.72
N MET A 162 -16.89 10.52 6.70
CA MET A 162 -15.85 10.26 5.70
C MET A 162 -14.48 10.46 6.33
#